data_AF-A0A8J8J1U5-F1
#
_entry.id   AF-A0A8J8J1U5-F1
#
_cell.length_a   1.000
_cell.length_b   1.000
_cell.length_c   1.000
_cell.angle_alpha   90.00
_cell.angle_beta   90.00
_cell.angle_gamma   90.00
#
_symmetry.space_group_name_H-M   'P 1'
#
loop_
_entity.id
_entity.type
_entity.pdbx_description
1 polymer ?
#
loop_
_entity_poly.entity_id
_entity_poly.type
_entity_poly.pdbx_seq_one_letter_code
_entity_poly.pdbx_strand_id
1 'polypeptide(L)'
;MRIIVSTVNGGLEDRVNPAFGRTPTFTIVDVENGEITNAQVVQNPGYSQPRGAGVTASQFCIDQEADVVIAGHFGPNSSGVLQAAGIRIVSAPATMTVREAVEAFLRGELTQAVLNPEGGGAGRGMGRGGRGQGMSSGRSGGW
;
A
#
# COMPACT_ATOMS: atom_id res chain seq x y z
N MET A 1 1.81 2.96 16.62
CA MET A 1 1.85 2.73 15.16
C MET A 1 1.22 3.92 14.48
N ARG A 2 1.86 4.45 13.43
CA ARG A 2 1.37 5.62 12.71
C ARG A 2 0.88 5.24 11.31
N ILE A 3 -0.37 5.59 11.02
CA ILE A 3 -1.04 5.30 9.75
C ILE A 3 -1.36 6.64 9.07
N ILE A 4 -1.01 6.77 7.79
CA ILE A 4 -1.37 7.95 7.00
C ILE A 4 -2.42 7.56 5.96
N VAL A 5 -3.53 8.29 5.92
CA VAL A 5 -4.62 8.05 4.97
C VAL A 5 -4.77 9.24 4.03
N SER A 6 -4.84 9.00 2.72
CA SER A 6 -5.12 10.07 1.75
C SER A 6 -6.57 10.53 1.86
N THR A 7 -6.80 11.84 2.02
CA THR A 7 -8.13 12.44 2.25
C THR A 7 -8.38 13.67 1.39
N VAL A 8 -9.63 14.12 1.31
CA VAL A 8 -9.97 15.36 0.60
C VAL A 8 -9.98 16.53 1.58
N ASN A 9 -10.83 16.47 2.59
CA ASN A 9 -10.95 17.50 3.62
C ASN A 9 -10.11 17.15 4.87
N GLY A 10 -9.96 15.85 5.12
CA GLY A 10 -9.26 15.31 6.28
C GLY A 10 -10.15 15.05 7.49
N GLY A 11 -9.64 14.20 8.39
CA GLY A 11 -10.34 13.76 9.60
C GLY A 11 -10.84 12.33 9.49
N LEU A 12 -11.24 11.76 10.64
CA LEU A 12 -11.64 10.34 10.74
C LEU A 12 -12.90 9.99 9.93
N GLU A 13 -13.79 10.97 9.75
CA GLU A 13 -15.06 10.81 9.05
C GLU A 13 -14.97 11.19 7.56
N ASP A 14 -13.81 11.70 7.10
CA ASP A 14 -13.59 12.01 5.70
C ASP A 14 -13.34 10.71 4.91
N ARG A 15 -13.57 10.77 3.60
CA ARG A 15 -13.42 9.61 2.73
C ARG A 15 -11.99 9.43 2.26
N VAL A 16 -11.61 8.16 2.04
CA VAL A 16 -10.34 7.83 1.40
C VAL A 16 -10.31 8.40 0.00
N ASN A 17 -9.26 9.15 -0.32
CA ASN A 17 -9.04 9.69 -1.65
C ASN A 17 -8.59 8.56 -2.61
N PRO A 18 -9.15 8.47 -3.83
CA PRO A 18 -8.69 7.51 -4.83
C PRO A 18 -7.22 7.70 -5.22
N ALA A 19 -6.67 8.91 -5.13
CA ALA A 19 -5.29 9.18 -5.54
C ALA A 19 -4.39 9.51 -4.34
N PHE A 20 -3.27 8.80 -4.18
CA PHE A 20 -2.28 9.11 -3.15
C PHE A 20 -1.49 10.41 -3.46
N GLY A 21 -0.74 10.43 -4.57
CA GLY A 21 0.27 11.46 -4.80
C GLY A 21 -0.26 12.88 -5.00
N ARG A 22 -1.50 13.02 -5.51
CA ARG A 22 -2.17 14.31 -5.74
C ARG A 22 -3.40 14.50 -4.85
N THR A 23 -3.44 13.82 -3.71
CA THR A 23 -4.45 14.13 -2.69
C THR A 23 -4.20 15.54 -2.15
N PRO A 24 -5.23 16.33 -1.82
CA PRO A 24 -5.04 17.65 -1.21
C PRO A 24 -4.59 17.57 0.25
N THR A 25 -5.11 16.60 1.02
CA THR A 25 -4.79 16.42 2.44
C THR A 25 -4.44 14.97 2.76
N PHE A 26 -3.70 14.80 3.85
CA PHE A 26 -3.49 13.53 4.52
C PHE A 26 -4.06 13.61 5.93
N THR A 27 -4.64 12.51 6.39
CA THR A 27 -5.01 12.33 7.79
C THR A 27 -4.03 11.34 8.40
N ILE A 28 -3.23 11.81 9.36
CA ILE A 28 -2.30 10.99 10.13
C ILE A 28 -3.05 10.51 11.37
N VAL A 29 -3.04 9.21 11.58
CA VAL A 29 -3.73 8.52 12.67
C VAL A 29 -2.69 7.76 13.48
N ASP A 30 -2.61 8.07 14.77
CA ASP A 30 -1.81 7.31 15.72
C ASP A 30 -2.70 6.23 16.36
N VAL A 31 -2.20 5.00 16.33
CA VAL A 31 -2.87 3.82 16.88
C VAL A 31 -1.99 3.19 17.95
N GLU A 32 -2.56 2.98 19.12
CA GLU A 32 -1.93 2.31 20.26
C GLU A 32 -2.88 1.22 20.77
N ASN A 33 -2.37 0.02 21.05
CA ASN A 33 -3.18 -1.15 21.47
C ASN A 33 -4.36 -1.51 20.55
N GLY A 34 -4.33 -1.09 19.28
CA GLY A 34 -5.41 -1.35 18.32
C GLY A 34 -6.53 -0.31 18.36
N GLU A 35 -6.35 0.80 19.08
CA GLU A 35 -7.31 1.89 19.18
C GLU A 35 -6.71 3.19 18.65
N ILE A 36 -7.54 4.01 18.02
CA ILE A 36 -7.13 5.32 17.51
C ILE A 36 -6.96 6.27 18.70
N THR A 37 -5.74 6.69 18.98
CA THR A 37 -5.44 7.62 20.09
C THR A 37 -5.36 9.06 19.64
N ASN A 38 -4.97 9.31 18.39
CA ASN A 38 -4.87 10.65 17.82
C ASN A 38 -5.19 10.66 16.33
N ALA A 39 -5.69 11.79 15.84
CA ALA A 39 -5.91 12.05 14.43
C ALA A 39 -5.60 13.51 14.11
N GLN A 40 -4.70 13.74 13.17
CA GLN A 40 -4.30 15.07 12.72
C GLN A 40 -4.41 15.19 11.20
N VAL A 41 -4.89 16.34 10.74
CA VAL A 41 -5.01 16.65 9.31
C VAL A 41 -3.83 17.50 8.89
N VAL A 42 -3.17 17.10 7.81
CA VAL A 42 -2.02 17.81 7.24
C VAL A 42 -2.23 17.99 5.74
N GLN A 43 -1.68 19.07 5.20
CA GLN A 43 -1.75 19.32 3.76
C GLN A 43 -0.68 18.51 3.03
N ASN A 44 -1.00 18.02 1.83
CA ASN A 44 -0.01 17.31 1.00
C ASN A 44 0.89 18.33 0.27
N PRO A 45 2.19 18.42 0.59
CA PRO A 45 3.11 19.32 -0.13
C PRO A 45 3.25 18.95 -1.62
N GLY A 46 2.96 17.70 -1.99
CA GLY A 46 2.94 17.21 -3.36
C GLY A 46 1.73 17.66 -4.18
N TYR A 47 0.65 18.17 -3.57
CA TYR A 47 -0.60 18.49 -4.25
C TYR A 47 -0.41 19.49 -5.40
N SER A 48 0.31 20.58 -5.14
CA SER A 48 0.57 21.66 -6.11
C SER A 48 1.80 21.41 -7.00
N GLN A 49 2.47 20.27 -6.87
CA GLN A 49 3.69 20.00 -7.64
C GLN A 49 3.34 19.59 -9.09
N PRO A 50 3.87 20.28 -10.12
CA PRO A 50 3.56 19.99 -11.51
C PRO A 50 4.09 18.61 -11.95
N ARG A 51 5.21 18.16 -11.39
CA ARG A 51 5.80 16.82 -11.57
C ARG A 51 6.31 16.29 -10.23
N GLY A 52 6.37 14.97 -10.09
CA GLY A 52 6.92 14.35 -8.89
C GLY A 52 6.03 14.40 -7.64
N ALA A 53 4.77 14.84 -7.76
CA ALA A 53 3.80 14.90 -6.66
C ALA A 53 3.79 13.63 -5.78
N GLY A 54 3.82 12.46 -6.42
CA GLY A 54 3.86 11.17 -5.72
C GLY A 54 5.14 10.90 -4.94
N VAL A 55 6.29 11.40 -5.39
CA VAL A 55 7.58 11.27 -4.70
C VAL A 55 7.60 12.22 -3.51
N THR A 56 7.20 13.48 -3.69
CA THR A 56 7.10 14.47 -2.60
C THR A 56 6.14 14.01 -1.51
N ALA A 57 4.96 13.49 -1.88
CA ALA A 57 4.01 12.91 -0.94
C ALA A 57 4.61 11.71 -0.17
N SER A 58 5.35 10.84 -0.86
CA SER A 58 6.01 9.69 -0.21
C SER A 58 7.09 10.15 0.76
N GLN A 59 7.91 11.13 0.37
CA GLN A 59 8.94 11.71 1.22
C GLN A 59 8.34 12.36 2.48
N PHE A 60 7.19 13.02 2.33
CA PHE A 60 6.44 13.55 3.46
C PHE A 60 5.98 12.44 4.41
N CYS A 61 5.43 11.33 3.89
CA CYS A 61 5.07 10.19 4.74
C CYS A 61 6.27 9.58 5.48
N ILE A 62 7.44 9.54 4.86
CA ILE A 62 8.70 9.08 5.48
C ILE A 62 9.13 10.02 6.60
N ASP A 63 9.10 11.33 6.36
CA ASP A 63 9.44 12.36 7.35
C ASP A 63 8.50 12.34 8.57
N GLN A 64 7.24 11.98 8.35
CA GLN A 64 6.24 11.78 9.41
C GLN A 64 6.37 10.42 10.12
N GLU A 65 7.37 9.60 9.78
CA GLU A 65 7.62 8.29 10.38
C GLU A 65 6.41 7.33 10.26
N ALA A 66 5.76 7.31 9.09
CA ALA A 66 4.61 6.46 8.86
C ALA A 66 4.99 4.98 8.79
N ASP A 67 4.28 4.12 9.53
CA ASP A 67 4.40 2.66 9.40
C ASP A 67 3.59 2.14 8.20
N VAL A 68 2.46 2.80 7.93
CA VAL A 68 1.46 2.35 6.96
C VAL A 68 0.87 3.55 6.23
N VAL A 69 0.69 3.42 4.92
CA VAL A 69 -0.01 4.41 4.10
C VAL A 69 -1.19 3.75 3.42
N ILE A 70 -2.38 4.34 3.59
CA ILE A 70 -3.64 3.89 3.01
C ILE A 70 -4.13 4.90 1.97
N ALA A 71 -4.40 4.42 0.76
CA ALA A 71 -5.02 5.22 -0.30
C ALA A 71 -5.81 4.34 -1.27
N GLY A 72 -6.61 4.92 -2.17
CA GLY A 72 -7.25 4.13 -3.23
C GLY A 72 -6.24 3.51 -4.18
N HIS A 73 -5.37 4.34 -4.75
CA HIS A 73 -4.40 3.94 -5.76
C HIS A 73 -3.03 4.60 -5.55
N PHE A 74 -1.99 3.80 -5.77
CA PHE A 74 -0.59 4.22 -5.72
C PHE A 74 0.02 4.14 -7.12
N GLY A 75 0.59 5.25 -7.58
CA GLY A 75 1.36 5.27 -8.83
C GLY A 75 2.75 4.64 -8.67
N PRO A 76 3.41 4.25 -9.77
CA PRO A 76 4.69 3.54 -9.75
C PRO A 76 5.82 4.32 -9.05
N ASN A 77 5.78 5.66 -9.14
CA ASN A 77 6.76 6.52 -8.49
C ASN A 77 6.62 6.54 -6.96
N SER A 78 5.38 6.56 -6.46
CA SER A 78 5.11 6.62 -5.01
C SER A 78 5.38 5.28 -4.35
N SER A 79 4.93 4.20 -4.99
CA SER A 79 5.03 2.89 -4.41
C SER A 79 6.47 2.40 -4.27
N GLY A 80 7.34 2.72 -5.23
CA GLY A 80 8.77 2.42 -5.14
C GLY A 80 9.44 3.13 -3.96
N VAL A 81 9.13 4.42 -3.74
CA VAL A 81 9.71 5.22 -2.66
C VAL A 81 9.24 4.73 -1.29
N LEU A 82 7.93 4.50 -1.13
CA LEU A 82 7.37 4.00 0.13
C LEU A 82 7.91 2.62 0.49
N GLN A 83 8.00 1.70 -0.47
CA GLN A 83 8.61 0.38 -0.22
C GLN A 83 10.10 0.45 0.12
N ALA A 84 10.86 1.30 -0.57
CA ALA A 84 12.29 1.47 -0.27
C ALA A 84 12.52 1.99 1.15
N ALA A 85 11.57 2.75 1.70
CA ALA A 85 11.58 3.21 3.09
C ALA A 85 11.01 2.20 4.09
N GLY A 86 10.57 1.01 3.65
CA GLY A 86 9.98 -0.01 4.52
C GLY A 86 8.53 0.29 4.96
N ILE A 87 7.87 1.27 4.34
CA ILE A 87 6.50 1.67 4.68
C ILE A 87 5.50 0.72 4.01
N ARG A 88 4.52 0.23 4.76
CA ARG A 88 3.49 -0.68 4.23
C ARG A 88 2.45 0.10 3.43
N ILE A 89 2.24 -0.33 2.19
CA ILE A 89 1.28 0.29 1.27
C ILE A 89 0.00 -0.55 1.27
N VAL A 90 -1.14 0.09 1.55
CA VAL A 90 -2.44 -0.57 1.67
C VAL A 90 -3.46 0.14 0.80
N SER A 91 -4.18 -0.63 -0.01
CA SER A 91 -5.25 -0.07 -0.84
C SER A 91 -6.60 -0.19 -0.14
N ALA A 92 -7.35 0.92 -0.09
CA ALA A 92 -8.71 0.96 0.47
C ALA A 92 -9.70 1.59 -0.52
N PRO A 93 -10.94 1.09 -0.62
CA PRO A 93 -11.98 1.71 -1.46
C PRO A 93 -12.25 3.17 -1.05
N ALA A 94 -12.43 4.06 -2.03
CA ALA A 94 -12.78 5.46 -1.80
C ALA A 94 -14.20 5.68 -1.21
N THR A 95 -14.96 4.59 -1.02
CA THR A 95 -16.24 4.59 -0.32
C THR A 95 -16.09 4.52 1.20
N MET A 96 -14.93 4.05 1.70
CA MET A 96 -14.66 3.96 3.13
C MET A 96 -14.24 5.31 3.68
N THR A 97 -14.62 5.56 4.94
CA THR A 97 -14.07 6.63 5.76
C THR A 97 -12.64 6.28 6.24
N VAL A 98 -11.90 7.28 6.70
CA VAL A 98 -10.57 7.07 7.32
C VAL A 98 -10.68 6.11 8.50
N ARG A 99 -11.68 6.28 9.36
CA ARG A 99 -11.95 5.38 10.48
C ARG A 99 -12.13 3.94 10.02
N GLU A 100 -13.06 3.71 9.09
CA GLU A 100 -13.34 2.36 8.58
C GLU A 100 -12.11 1.73 7.94
N ALA A 101 -11.33 2.50 7.19
CA ALA A 101 -10.11 2.01 6.56
C ALA A 101 -9.04 1.61 7.58
N VAL A 102 -8.85 2.41 8.64
CA VAL A 102 -7.93 2.09 9.74
C VAL A 102 -8.40 0.85 10.49
N GLU A 103 -9.69 0.76 10.83
CA GLU A 103 -10.24 -0.40 11.54
C GLU A 103 -10.16 -1.68 10.70
N ALA A 104 -10.49 -1.62 9.41
CA ALA A 104 -10.37 -2.76 8.50
C ALA A 104 -8.90 -3.19 8.33
N PHE A 105 -7.96 -2.24 8.33
CA PHE A 105 -6.53 -2.55 8.36
C PHE A 105 -6.13 -3.28 9.65
N LEU A 106 -6.59 -2.81 10.82
CA LEU A 106 -6.31 -3.43 12.11
C LEU A 106 -6.88 -4.84 12.23
N ARG A 107 -8.03 -5.10 11.59
CA ARG A 107 -8.64 -6.44 11.49
C ARG A 107 -7.96 -7.34 10.44
N GLY A 108 -7.02 -6.82 9.66
CA GLY A 108 -6.32 -7.57 8.62
C GLY A 108 -7.18 -7.84 7.37
N GLU A 109 -8.24 -7.07 7.16
CA GLU A 109 -9.18 -7.23 6.04
C GLU A 109 -8.73 -6.49 4.78
N LEU A 110 -7.87 -5.47 4.91
CA LEU A 110 -7.32 -4.74 3.78
C LEU A 110 -6.04 -5.40 3.26
N THR A 111 -6.02 -5.67 1.96
CA THR A 111 -4.86 -6.25 1.27
C THR A 111 -3.77 -5.18 1.08
N GLN A 112 -2.51 -5.55 1.30
CA GLN A 112 -1.40 -4.73 0.82
C GLN A 112 -1.54 -4.52 -0.69
N ALA A 113 -1.24 -3.31 -1.16
CA ALA A 113 -1.28 -3.01 -2.59
C ALA A 113 -0.20 -3.85 -3.29
N VAL A 114 -0.58 -5.04 -3.76
CA VAL A 114 0.29 -5.89 -4.56
C VAL A 114 0.46 -5.17 -5.90
N LEU A 115 1.57 -4.46 -6.03
CA LEU A 115 2.07 -4.08 -7.35
C LEU A 115 2.48 -5.40 -7.97
N ASN A 116 1.73 -5.87 -8.96
CA ASN A 116 2.20 -6.93 -9.83
C ASN A 116 3.16 -6.32 -10.85
N PRO A 117 4.49 -6.46 -10.73
CA PRO A 117 5.29 -6.73 -11.90
C PRO A 117 5.05 -8.21 -12.20
N GLU A 118 4.25 -8.52 -13.22
CA GLU A 118 4.22 -9.82 -13.91
C GLU A 118 4.95 -10.99 -13.18
N GLY A 119 4.28 -11.67 -12.24
CA GLY A 119 4.78 -12.91 -11.63
C GLY A 119 4.66 -12.99 -10.10
N GLY A 120 3.52 -13.46 -9.60
CA GLY A 120 3.34 -13.69 -8.15
C GLY A 120 2.01 -14.32 -7.82
N GLY A 121 1.81 -15.58 -8.23
CA GLY A 121 0.61 -16.34 -7.88
C GLY A 121 0.52 -16.58 -6.37
N ALA A 122 -0.42 -15.92 -5.71
CA ALA A 122 -0.83 -16.26 -4.36
C ALA A 122 -1.88 -17.39 -4.42
N GLY A 123 -1.40 -18.64 -4.44
CA GLY A 123 -2.22 -19.84 -4.26
C GLY A 123 -1.72 -20.62 -3.05
N ARG A 124 -2.38 -20.47 -1.90
CA ARG A 124 -2.26 -21.35 -0.74
C ARG A 124 -2.66 -22.78 -1.12
N GLY A 125 -1.89 -23.80 -0.76
CA GLY A 125 -2.43 -25.18 -0.70
C GLY A 125 -1.44 -26.33 -0.86
N MET A 126 -0.89 -26.79 0.26
CA MET A 126 -0.61 -28.19 0.66
C MET A 126 -0.62 -29.29 -0.45
N GLY A 127 0.55 -29.89 -0.71
CA GLY A 127 0.67 -31.06 -1.60
C GLY A 127 2.01 -31.79 -1.45
N ARG A 128 2.22 -32.44 -0.31
CA ARG A 128 3.34 -33.35 -0.04
C ARG A 128 3.23 -34.60 -0.93
N GLY A 129 4.18 -34.78 -1.83
CA GLY A 129 4.45 -36.03 -2.56
C GLY A 129 5.23 -35.71 -3.83
N GLY A 130 6.49 -36.05 -4.03
CA GLY A 130 7.28 -37.16 -3.49
C GLY A 130 7.76 -37.98 -4.68
N ARG A 131 9.09 -37.97 -4.94
CA ARG A 131 9.86 -38.86 -5.85
C ARG A 131 9.54 -38.66 -7.35
N GLY A 132 10.47 -38.54 -8.29
CA GLY A 132 11.89 -38.87 -8.33
C GLY A 132 12.18 -39.60 -9.65
N GLN A 133 13.34 -39.30 -10.27
CA GLN A 133 13.98 -39.96 -11.44
C GLN A 133 13.37 -39.59 -12.81
N GLY A 134 14.12 -38.96 -13.72
CA GLY A 134 15.14 -39.58 -14.60
C GLY A 134 14.49 -39.75 -15.99
N MET A 135 15.07 -39.51 -17.16
CA MET A 135 16.46 -39.44 -17.58
C MET A 135 16.60 -38.56 -18.83
N SER A 136 17.80 -37.98 -18.92
CA SER A 136 18.51 -37.53 -20.11
C SER A 136 18.67 -38.61 -21.19
N SER A 137 18.37 -38.27 -22.45
CA SER A 137 19.02 -38.71 -23.71
C SER A 137 18.12 -38.25 -24.85
N GLY A 138 18.50 -37.30 -25.72
CA GLY A 138 19.56 -37.48 -26.69
C GLY A 138 19.04 -38.31 -27.87
N ARG A 139 18.52 -37.67 -28.93
CA ARG A 139 18.44 -38.33 -30.24
C ARG A 139 18.50 -37.34 -31.41
N SER A 140 19.68 -37.34 -32.00
CA SER A 140 20.02 -36.95 -33.37
C SER A 140 19.48 -37.94 -34.41
N GLY A 141 19.12 -37.44 -35.60
CA GLY A 141 19.40 -38.12 -36.88
C GLY A 141 18.22 -38.53 -37.77
N GLY A 142 18.30 -38.13 -39.06
CA GLY A 142 17.71 -38.74 -40.28
C GLY A 142 16.20 -38.58 -40.45
N TRP A 143 15.65 -38.27 -41.62
CA TRP A 143 16.04 -38.56 -43.00
C TRP A 143 15.65 -37.40 -43.91
#